data_AF-A0A1H8XIB8-F1
#
_entry.id   AF-A0A1H8XIB8-F1
#
_cell.length_a   1.000
_cell.length_b   1.000
_cell.length_c   1.000
_cell.angle_alpha   90.00
_cell.angle_beta   90.00
_cell.angle_gamma   90.00
#
_symmetry.space_group_name_H-M   'P 1'
#
loop_
_entity.id
_entity.type
_entity.pdbx_description
1 polymer ?
#
loop_
_entity_poly.entity_id
_entity_poly.type
_entity_poly.pdbx_seq_one_letter_code
_entity_poly.pdbx_strand_id
1 'polypeptide(L)'
;MARLFVVLTALAVVFSVLAFQNGNVPIGILFALVAAGPLVFLISVAVRARKVPAPAGRPAPESGPGPLSNRNRKLAVRLIAVAVVAAVGYGGYWVLFAPKAGNAAVSRVSDLEDGCAGIRKYFPDNDAYTGPGPHPVAVFTTSDSDSLDLASMGADVPPQWDDVRLDPRRVQVIACLDAPGDGPYLTDCKFTSDTLKLIQGTYDVTLYEAKTGEEIGTAQLLGSSQPGCPSLTLTKSGADSIHTEPDFAAYRAALGKYVDN
;
A
#
# COMPACT_ATOMS: atom_id res chain seq x y z
N MET A 1 -16.29 -19.37 -24.25
CA MET A 1 -14.81 -19.43 -24.12
C MET A 1 -14.12 -18.28 -24.83
N ALA A 2 -14.36 -18.02 -26.13
CA ALA A 2 -13.70 -16.92 -26.86
C ALA A 2 -13.86 -15.53 -26.19
N ARG A 3 -15.07 -15.19 -25.70
CA ARG A 3 -15.32 -13.94 -24.98
C ARG A 3 -14.46 -13.79 -23.71
N LEU A 4 -14.29 -14.87 -22.93
CA LEU A 4 -13.48 -14.86 -21.71
C LEU A 4 -12.00 -14.62 -22.02
N PHE A 5 -11.48 -15.25 -23.08
CA PHE A 5 -10.09 -15.06 -23.53
C PHE A 5 -9.82 -13.61 -23.97
N VAL A 6 -10.75 -13.01 -24.71
CA VAL A 6 -10.64 -11.61 -25.14
C VAL A 6 -10.62 -10.67 -23.93
N VAL A 7 -11.52 -10.89 -22.96
CA VAL A 7 -11.57 -10.08 -21.73
C VAL A 7 -10.29 -10.21 -20.91
N LEU A 8 -9.77 -11.43 -20.70
CA LEU A 8 -8.53 -11.66 -19.95
C LEU A 8 -7.31 -11.04 -20.65
N THR A 9 -7.25 -11.11 -21.98
CA THR A 9 -6.16 -10.51 -22.76
C THR A 9 -6.21 -8.99 -22.65
N ALA A 10 -7.39 -8.38 -22.79
CA ALA A 10 -7.56 -6.94 -22.64
C ALA A 10 -7.16 -6.47 -21.23
N LEU A 11 -7.61 -7.18 -20.18
CA LEU A 11 -7.21 -6.89 -18.80
C LEU A 11 -5.68 -7.01 -18.62
N ALA A 12 -5.07 -8.09 -19.11
CA ALA A 12 -3.62 -8.26 -19.01
C ALA A 12 -2.84 -7.14 -19.73
N VAL A 13 -3.31 -6.67 -20.88
CA VAL A 13 -2.70 -5.51 -21.57
C VAL A 13 -2.82 -4.25 -20.71
N VAL A 14 -3.99 -3.95 -20.15
CA VAL A 14 -4.20 -2.79 -19.27
C VAL A 14 -3.29 -2.85 -18.05
N PHE A 15 -3.24 -3.99 -17.35
CA PHE A 15 -2.36 -4.18 -16.20
C PHE A 15 -0.87 -4.09 -16.57
N SER A 16 -0.49 -4.57 -17.75
CA SER A 16 0.88 -4.43 -18.25
C SER A 16 1.27 -2.96 -18.41
N VAL A 17 0.43 -2.16 -19.07
CA VAL A 17 0.66 -0.71 -19.26
C VAL A 17 0.73 0.02 -17.91
N LEU A 18 -0.22 -0.26 -17.01
CA LEU A 18 -0.24 0.33 -15.67
C LEU A 18 1.01 -0.03 -14.87
N ALA A 19 1.49 -1.28 -14.95
CA ALA A 19 2.71 -1.70 -14.27
C ALA A 19 3.94 -0.94 -14.78
N PHE A 20 4.07 -0.73 -16.10
CA PHE A 20 5.15 0.08 -16.67
C PHE A 20 5.08 1.55 -16.27
N GLN A 21 3.88 2.14 -16.27
CA GLN A 21 3.69 3.53 -15.84
C GLN A 21 4.06 3.76 -14.37
N ASN A 22 3.87 2.74 -13.53
CA ASN A 22 4.24 2.77 -12.11
C ASN A 22 5.69 2.33 -11.86
N GLY A 23 6.53 2.21 -12.89
CA GLY A 23 7.94 1.82 -12.76
C GLY A 23 8.18 0.33 -12.45
N ASN A 24 7.13 -0.50 -12.40
CA ASN A 24 7.24 -1.92 -12.07
C ASN A 24 7.40 -2.79 -13.33
N VAL A 25 8.56 -2.63 -13.98
CA VAL A 25 8.97 -3.34 -15.22
C VAL A 25 8.78 -4.87 -15.16
N PRO A 26 9.21 -5.60 -14.10
CA PRO A 26 9.08 -7.07 -14.11
C PRO A 26 7.62 -7.53 -14.14
N ILE A 27 6.73 -6.80 -13.46
CA ILE A 27 5.29 -7.12 -13.46
C ILE A 27 4.64 -6.76 -14.79
N GLY A 28 5.08 -5.66 -15.41
CA GLY A 28 4.67 -5.30 -16.77
C GLY A 28 4.97 -6.41 -17.78
N ILE A 29 6.18 -6.98 -17.73
CA ILE A 29 6.60 -8.12 -18.57
C ILE A 29 5.76 -9.37 -18.30
N LEU A 30 5.51 -9.70 -17.03
CA LEU A 30 4.68 -10.86 -16.67
C LEU A 30 3.29 -10.79 -17.31
N PHE A 31 2.61 -9.64 -17.18
CA PHE A 31 1.29 -9.45 -17.80
C PHE A 31 1.34 -9.43 -19.32
N ALA A 32 2.39 -8.88 -19.93
CA ALA A 32 2.58 -8.93 -21.38
C ALA A 32 2.71 -10.37 -21.90
N LEU A 33 3.44 -11.24 -21.18
CA LEU A 33 3.56 -12.65 -21.52
C LEU A 33 2.21 -13.39 -21.39
N VAL A 34 1.43 -13.09 -20.35
CA VAL A 34 0.08 -13.63 -20.17
C VAL A 34 -0.83 -13.19 -21.34
N ALA A 35 -0.76 -11.93 -21.75
CA ALA A 35 -1.53 -11.40 -22.89
C ALA A 35 -1.11 -12.02 -24.23
N ALA A 36 0.18 -12.35 -24.40
CA ALA A 36 0.68 -12.98 -25.62
C ALA A 36 0.29 -14.47 -25.74
N GLY A 37 0.00 -15.15 -24.64
CA GLY A 37 -0.30 -16.58 -24.58
C GLY A 37 -1.36 -17.06 -25.58
N PRO A 38 -2.55 -16.43 -25.65
CA PRO A 38 -3.59 -16.80 -26.62
C PRO A 38 -3.15 -16.62 -28.08
N LEU A 39 -2.35 -15.58 -28.37
CA LEU A 39 -1.87 -15.27 -29.70
C LEU A 39 -0.86 -16.34 -30.17
N VAL A 40 0.09 -16.69 -29.30
CA VAL A 40 1.06 -17.79 -29.53
C VAL A 40 0.33 -19.12 -29.74
N PHE A 41 -0.72 -19.39 -28.95
CA PHE A 41 -1.54 -20.59 -29.13
C PHE A 41 -2.22 -20.62 -30.51
N LEU A 42 -2.87 -19.53 -30.94
CA LEU A 42 -3.52 -19.45 -32.25
C LEU A 42 -2.53 -19.61 -33.40
N ILE A 43 -1.36 -18.97 -33.32
CA ILE A 43 -0.29 -19.12 -34.32
C ILE A 43 0.19 -20.58 -34.37
N SER A 44 0.39 -21.23 -33.21
CA SER A 44 0.82 -22.62 -33.16
C SER A 44 -0.19 -23.59 -33.80
N VAL A 45 -1.49 -23.34 -33.60
CA VAL A 45 -2.58 -24.12 -34.20
C VAL A 45 -2.62 -23.91 -35.71
N ALA A 46 -2.51 -22.66 -36.17
CA ALA A 46 -2.51 -22.31 -37.59
C ALA A 46 -1.29 -22.90 -38.34
N VAL A 47 -0.09 -22.86 -37.73
CA VAL A 47 1.13 -23.44 -38.31
C VAL A 47 1.03 -24.96 -38.40
N ARG A 48 0.47 -25.63 -37.38
CA ARG A 48 0.23 -27.08 -37.43
C ARG A 48 -0.78 -27.46 -38.50
N ALA A 49 -1.84 -26.68 -38.68
CA ALA A 49 -2.83 -26.93 -39.74
C ALA A 49 -2.22 -26.82 -41.16
N ARG A 50 -1.25 -25.91 -41.37
CA ARG A 50 -0.58 -25.74 -42.69
C ARG A 50 0.46 -26.81 -43.02
N LYS A 51 1.05 -27.49 -42.03
CA LYS A 51 2.13 -28.47 -42.24
C LYS A 51 1.68 -29.88 -42.62
N VAL A 52 0.38 -30.12 -42.79
CA VAL A 52 -0.13 -31.44 -43.19
C VAL A 52 -0.76 -31.36 -44.60
N PRO A 53 0.03 -31.44 -45.68
CA PRO A 53 -0.53 -31.82 -46.97
C PRO A 53 -1.00 -33.27 -46.84
N ALA A 54 -2.31 -33.50 -47.01
CA ALA A 54 -2.87 -34.84 -47.00
C ALA A 54 -2.27 -35.64 -48.16
N PRO A 55 -1.52 -36.73 -47.92
CA PRO A 55 -1.15 -37.62 -49.02
C PRO A 55 -2.44 -38.26 -49.56
N ALA A 56 -2.72 -38.02 -50.84
CA ALA A 56 -3.84 -38.64 -51.54
C ALA A 56 -3.66 -40.17 -51.50
N GLY A 57 -4.55 -40.86 -50.77
CA GLY A 57 -4.71 -42.32 -50.90
C GLY A 57 -4.28 -43.21 -49.74
N ARG A 58 -4.01 -42.71 -48.53
CA ARG A 58 -3.85 -43.60 -47.35
C ARG A 58 -5.15 -43.70 -46.53
N PRO A 59 -5.63 -44.91 -46.20
CA PRO A 59 -6.76 -45.08 -45.28
C PRO A 59 -6.42 -44.44 -43.93
N ALA A 60 -7.41 -43.76 -43.35
CA ALA A 60 -7.27 -42.98 -42.13
C ALA A 60 -6.60 -43.84 -41.03
N PRO A 61 -5.44 -43.42 -40.49
CA PRO A 61 -4.86 -44.14 -39.37
C PRO A 61 -5.84 -44.05 -38.20
N GLU A 62 -6.27 -45.21 -37.72
CA GLU A 62 -7.07 -45.42 -36.52
C GLU A 62 -6.20 -45.15 -35.27
N SER A 63 -5.54 -44.00 -35.23
CA SER A 63 -4.74 -43.55 -34.10
C SER A 63 -5.64 -42.78 -33.15
N GLY A 64 -6.49 -43.52 -32.44
CA GLY A 64 -7.20 -43.00 -31.27
C GLY A 64 -6.18 -42.51 -30.23
N PRO A 65 -6.28 -41.27 -29.73
CA PRO A 65 -5.35 -40.77 -28.72
C PRO A 65 -5.44 -41.65 -27.46
N GLY A 66 -4.37 -42.39 -27.17
CA GLY A 66 -4.32 -43.31 -26.04
C GLY A 66 -4.71 -42.63 -24.70
N PRO A 67 -5.43 -43.34 -23.81
CA PRO A 67 -6.06 -42.76 -22.61
C PRO A 67 -5.08 -42.10 -21.61
N LEU A 68 -3.80 -42.47 -21.65
CA LEU A 68 -2.74 -41.88 -20.81
C LEU A 68 -2.40 -40.43 -21.21
N SER A 69 -2.55 -40.07 -22.48
CA SER A 69 -2.30 -38.71 -22.98
C SER A 69 -3.28 -37.68 -22.42
N ASN A 70 -4.54 -38.09 -22.20
CA ASN A 70 -5.59 -37.19 -21.77
C ASN A 70 -5.50 -36.82 -20.28
N ARG A 71 -4.95 -37.71 -19.44
CA ARG A 71 -4.73 -37.45 -18.01
C ARG A 71 -3.62 -36.42 -17.80
N ASN A 72 -2.48 -36.60 -18.47
CA ASN A 72 -1.34 -35.67 -18.38
C ASN A 72 -1.69 -34.30 -18.96
N ARG A 73 -2.46 -34.26 -20.06
CA ARG A 73 -2.95 -32.99 -20.63
C ARG A 73 -3.90 -32.26 -19.68
N LYS A 74 -4.84 -32.95 -19.03
CA LYS A 74 -5.73 -32.34 -18.03
C LYS A 74 -4.95 -31.79 -16.83
N LEU A 75 -3.93 -32.52 -16.38
CA LEU A 75 -3.07 -32.08 -15.28
C LEU A 75 -2.25 -30.84 -15.67
N ALA A 76 -1.63 -30.84 -16.86
CA ALA A 76 -0.88 -29.69 -17.37
C ALA A 76 -1.76 -28.44 -17.51
N VAL A 77 -2.97 -28.56 -18.07
CA VAL A 77 -3.91 -27.43 -18.18
C VAL A 77 -4.29 -26.88 -16.80
N ARG A 78 -4.52 -27.74 -15.80
CA ARG A 78 -4.83 -27.31 -14.43
C ARG A 78 -3.66 -26.56 -13.80
N LEU A 79 -2.44 -27.07 -13.93
CA LEU A 79 -1.24 -26.42 -13.41
C LEU A 79 -1.00 -25.05 -14.05
N ILE A 80 -1.17 -24.95 -15.38
CA ILE A 80 -1.08 -23.67 -16.10
C ILE A 80 -2.14 -22.69 -15.60
N ALA A 81 -3.39 -23.15 -15.44
CA ALA A 81 -4.46 -22.29 -14.94
C ALA A 81 -4.15 -21.76 -13.52
N VAL A 82 -3.65 -22.61 -12.62
CA VAL A 82 -3.24 -22.21 -11.27
C VAL A 82 -2.09 -21.20 -11.32
N ALA A 83 -1.07 -21.45 -12.15
CA ALA A 83 0.06 -20.54 -12.31
C ALA A 83 -0.37 -19.16 -12.84
N VAL A 84 -1.30 -19.12 -13.79
CA VAL A 84 -1.86 -17.85 -14.30
C VAL A 84 -2.64 -17.12 -13.23
N VAL A 85 -3.47 -17.80 -12.45
CA VAL A 85 -4.22 -17.18 -11.34
C VAL A 85 -3.26 -16.64 -10.28
N ALA A 86 -2.22 -17.39 -9.91
CA ALA A 86 -1.20 -16.93 -8.98
C ALA A 86 -0.44 -15.71 -9.52
N ALA A 87 -0.03 -15.73 -10.80
CA ALA A 87 0.65 -14.61 -11.45
C ALA A 87 -0.22 -13.35 -11.52
N VAL A 88 -1.51 -13.48 -11.89
CA VAL A 88 -2.46 -12.36 -11.94
C VAL A 88 -2.78 -11.84 -10.55
N GLY A 89 -2.99 -12.72 -9.57
CA GLY A 89 -3.23 -12.33 -8.18
C GLY A 89 -2.04 -11.60 -7.58
N TYR A 90 -0.83 -12.11 -7.78
CA TYR A 90 0.42 -11.47 -7.36
C TYR A 90 0.63 -10.12 -8.06
N GLY A 91 0.50 -10.08 -9.40
CA GLY A 91 0.64 -8.85 -10.16
C GLY A 91 -0.41 -7.79 -9.78
N GLY A 92 -1.66 -8.21 -9.57
CA GLY A 92 -2.74 -7.34 -9.08
C GLY A 92 -2.45 -6.79 -7.69
N TYR A 93 -1.93 -7.63 -6.79
CA TYR A 93 -1.51 -7.20 -5.45
C TYR A 93 -0.46 -6.09 -5.51
N TRP A 94 0.59 -6.27 -6.29
CA TRP A 94 1.65 -5.26 -6.44
C TRP A 94 1.20 -3.96 -7.13
N VAL A 95 0.23 -4.03 -8.05
CA VAL A 95 -0.29 -2.83 -8.73
C VAL A 95 -1.20 -2.01 -7.81
N LEU A 96 -1.95 -2.69 -6.94
CA LEU A 96 -3.01 -2.08 -6.12
C LEU A 96 -2.56 -1.74 -4.70
N PHE A 97 -1.69 -2.56 -4.08
CA PHE A 97 -1.38 -2.46 -2.65
C PHE A 97 0.10 -2.16 -2.35
N ALA A 98 1.02 -2.37 -3.29
CA ALA A 98 2.42 -2.05 -3.01
C ALA A 98 2.66 -0.53 -3.02
N PRO A 99 3.53 -0.02 -2.12
CA PRO A 99 3.95 1.36 -2.13
C PRO A 99 4.57 1.75 -3.48
N LYS A 100 4.32 2.99 -3.93
CA LYS A 100 4.81 3.50 -5.22
C LYS A 100 5.80 4.63 -5.00
N ALA A 101 6.78 4.76 -5.90
CA ALA A 101 7.66 5.92 -5.86
C ALA A 101 6.82 7.20 -6.06
N GLY A 102 7.05 8.20 -5.21
CA GLY A 102 6.58 9.55 -5.41
C GLY A 102 7.31 10.19 -6.59
N ASN A 103 6.53 10.72 -7.54
CA ASN A 103 7.08 11.41 -8.72
C ASN A 103 7.32 12.91 -8.45
N ALA A 104 6.84 13.43 -7.33
CA ALA A 104 7.03 14.81 -6.92
C ALA A 104 8.29 14.92 -6.06
N ALA A 105 9.06 15.98 -6.28
CA ALA A 105 10.18 16.29 -5.40
C ALA A 105 9.63 16.67 -4.02
N VAL A 106 10.15 16.03 -2.97
CA VAL A 106 9.83 16.41 -1.59
C VAL A 106 10.46 17.76 -1.30
N SER A 107 9.61 18.77 -1.13
CA SER A 107 10.00 20.16 -0.90
C SER A 107 9.59 20.66 0.49
N ARG A 108 8.60 20.01 1.10
CA ARG A 108 8.06 20.28 2.43
C ARG A 108 7.82 18.97 3.15
N VAL A 109 7.82 19.00 4.49
CA VAL A 109 7.53 17.80 5.30
C VAL A 109 6.12 17.29 5.01
N SER A 110 5.16 18.19 4.77
CA SER A 110 3.79 17.84 4.36
C SER A 110 3.72 17.02 3.07
N ASP A 111 4.69 17.13 2.15
CA ASP A 111 4.70 16.33 0.92
C ASP A 111 4.88 14.82 1.22
N LEU A 112 5.34 14.48 2.44
CA LEU A 112 5.49 13.10 2.92
C LEU A 112 4.16 12.49 3.40
N GLU A 113 3.07 13.25 3.49
CA GLU A 113 1.74 12.76 3.89
C GLU A 113 1.24 11.64 2.96
N ASP A 114 1.65 11.69 1.69
CA ASP A 114 1.39 10.66 0.68
C ASP A 114 1.94 9.28 1.11
N GLY A 115 2.89 9.23 2.04
CA GLY A 115 3.37 8.00 2.67
C GLY A 115 2.34 7.31 3.55
N CYS A 116 1.34 8.05 4.04
CA CYS A 116 0.24 7.56 4.87
C CYS A 116 -1.09 7.42 4.12
N ALA A 117 -1.16 7.86 2.86
CA ALA A 117 -2.37 7.76 2.06
C ALA A 117 -2.74 6.31 1.69
N GLY A 118 -4.00 6.06 1.29
CA GLY A 118 -4.49 4.71 0.97
C GLY A 118 -3.69 3.97 -0.12
N ILE A 119 -3.16 4.70 -1.12
CA ILE A 119 -2.10 4.19 -1.99
C ILE A 119 -0.80 4.86 -1.56
N ARG A 120 -0.08 4.21 -0.64
CA ARG A 120 1.13 4.75 -0.03
C ARG A 120 2.21 5.06 -1.06
N LYS A 121 2.88 6.20 -0.90
CA LYS A 121 4.08 6.55 -1.66
C LYS A 121 5.35 6.41 -0.82
N TYR A 122 6.46 6.18 -1.50
CA TYR A 122 7.80 6.28 -0.94
C TYR A 122 8.64 7.29 -1.72
N PHE A 123 9.72 7.76 -1.14
CA PHE A 123 10.47 8.92 -1.61
C PHE A 123 11.94 8.52 -1.83
N PRO A 124 12.31 8.02 -3.02
CA PRO A 124 13.62 7.40 -3.25
C PRO A 124 14.82 8.36 -3.06
N ASP A 125 14.58 9.65 -3.18
CA ASP A 125 15.55 10.72 -2.95
C ASP A 125 15.82 10.99 -1.46
N ASN A 126 15.01 10.42 -0.56
CA ASN A 126 15.23 10.54 0.89
C ASN A 126 16.40 9.66 1.35
N ASP A 127 16.97 10.04 2.50
CA ASP A 127 17.96 9.24 3.20
C ASP A 127 17.41 7.86 3.59
N ALA A 128 18.25 6.83 3.49
CA ALA A 128 17.88 5.46 3.88
C ALA A 128 17.84 5.32 5.40
N TYR A 129 16.90 4.54 5.93
CA TYR A 129 16.82 4.19 7.34
C TYR A 129 17.90 3.17 7.70
N THR A 130 19.11 3.65 8.01
CA THR A 130 20.30 2.81 8.26
C THR A 130 21.22 3.44 9.29
N GLY A 131 22.02 2.60 9.96
CA GLY A 131 23.00 3.03 10.97
C GLY A 131 22.39 3.31 12.34
N PRO A 132 23.21 3.72 13.32
CA PRO A 132 22.69 4.25 14.58
C PRO A 132 21.99 5.60 14.33
N GLY A 133 20.86 5.82 15.00
CA GLY A 133 20.13 7.08 15.03
C GLY A 133 20.95 8.25 15.63
N PRO A 134 20.36 9.46 15.71
CA PRO A 134 18.93 9.71 15.58
C PRO A 134 18.43 9.72 14.12
N HIS A 135 17.22 9.22 13.91
CA HIS A 135 16.56 9.13 12.60
C HIS A 135 15.44 10.18 12.47
N PRO A 136 15.58 11.20 11.61
CA PRO A 136 14.54 12.21 11.41
C PRO A 136 13.18 11.58 11.03
N VAL A 137 12.13 11.93 11.77
CA VAL A 137 10.79 11.33 11.65
C VAL A 137 9.73 12.39 11.34
N ALA A 138 8.88 12.11 10.35
CA ALA A 138 7.66 12.85 10.11
C ALA A 138 6.47 12.04 10.63
N VAL A 139 5.61 12.65 11.46
CA VAL A 139 4.49 11.96 12.10
C VAL A 139 3.18 12.58 11.61
N PHE A 140 2.32 11.77 11.01
CA PHE A 140 1.03 12.19 10.48
C PHE A 140 -0.10 11.56 11.27
N THR A 141 -1.13 12.33 11.56
CA THR A 141 -2.33 11.90 12.28
C THR A 141 -3.56 12.03 11.41
N THR A 142 -4.43 11.04 11.46
CA THR A 142 -5.76 11.17 10.86
C THR A 142 -6.66 11.96 11.81
N SER A 143 -7.10 13.14 11.38
CA SER A 143 -8.05 13.95 12.13
C SER A 143 -9.45 13.35 12.09
N ASP A 144 -10.36 13.85 12.93
CA ASP A 144 -11.78 13.48 12.89
C ASP A 144 -12.44 13.76 11.53
N SER A 145 -11.84 14.62 10.70
CA SER A 145 -12.33 14.93 9.34
C SER A 145 -11.80 13.98 8.26
N ASP A 146 -11.08 12.93 8.65
CA ASP A 146 -10.35 11.99 7.77
C ASP A 146 -9.26 12.69 6.93
N SER A 147 -8.80 13.89 7.34
CA SER A 147 -7.60 14.52 6.80
C SER A 147 -6.35 13.97 7.50
N LEU A 148 -5.25 13.86 6.76
CA LEU A 148 -3.94 13.64 7.35
C LEU A 148 -3.34 15.00 7.70
N ASP A 149 -2.91 15.15 8.94
CA ASP A 149 -2.29 16.36 9.45
C ASP A 149 -0.93 16.02 10.05
N LEU A 150 0.05 16.93 9.88
CA LEU A 150 1.37 16.78 10.49
C LEU A 150 1.23 17.01 12.01
N ALA A 151 1.66 16.04 12.80
CA ALA A 151 1.60 16.13 14.26
C ALA A 151 2.51 17.25 14.78
N SER A 152 1.95 18.15 15.59
CA SER A 152 2.73 19.17 16.29
C SER A 152 3.16 18.66 17.66
N MET A 153 4.47 18.58 17.90
CA MET A 153 5.01 18.03 19.15
C MET A 153 5.46 19.11 20.16
N GLY A 154 5.24 20.38 19.83
CA GLY A 154 5.65 21.53 20.64
C GLY A 154 7.09 21.97 20.37
N ALA A 155 7.49 23.10 20.98
CA ALA A 155 8.76 23.78 20.69
C ALA A 155 10.00 23.12 21.33
N ASP A 156 9.82 22.29 22.35
CA ASP A 156 10.91 21.72 23.17
C ASP A 156 11.21 20.25 22.82
N VAL A 157 11.25 19.93 21.52
CA VAL A 157 11.57 18.58 21.01
C VAL A 157 12.96 18.51 20.38
N PRO A 158 13.63 17.34 20.42
CA PRO A 158 14.90 17.16 19.72
C PRO A 158 14.76 17.37 18.21
N PRO A 159 15.84 17.78 17.50
CA PRO A 159 15.74 18.18 16.09
C PRO A 159 15.17 17.12 15.13
N GLN A 160 15.36 15.83 15.43
CA GLN A 160 14.84 14.73 14.61
C GLN A 160 13.31 14.56 14.71
N TRP A 161 12.66 15.21 15.69
CA TRP A 161 11.22 15.20 15.94
C TRP A 161 10.55 16.53 15.59
N ASP A 162 11.32 17.56 15.25
CA ASP A 162 10.84 18.93 15.09
C ASP A 162 10.28 19.17 13.67
N ASP A 163 8.96 19.20 13.55
CA ASP A 163 8.24 19.36 12.29
C ASP A 163 8.59 20.65 11.51
N VAL A 164 9.01 21.70 12.22
CA VAL A 164 9.35 23.00 11.62
C VAL A 164 10.79 23.02 11.09
N ARG A 165 11.72 22.35 11.78
CA ARG A 165 13.15 22.35 11.43
C ARG A 165 13.59 21.13 10.61
N LEU A 166 12.74 20.14 10.43
CA LEU A 166 13.02 18.96 9.62
C LEU A 166 13.29 19.32 8.15
N ASP A 167 14.44 18.87 7.63
CA ASP A 167 14.68 18.85 6.19
C ASP A 167 13.88 17.69 5.58
N PRO A 168 12.91 17.96 4.68
CA PRO A 168 12.03 16.93 4.13
C PRO A 168 12.77 15.79 3.41
N ARG A 169 13.95 16.06 2.83
CA ARG A 169 14.77 15.05 2.13
C ARG A 169 15.59 14.19 3.08
N ARG A 170 15.76 14.63 4.32
CA ARG A 170 16.53 13.94 5.36
C ARG A 170 15.64 13.09 6.26
N VAL A 171 14.31 13.19 6.13
CA VAL A 171 13.36 12.31 6.82
C VAL A 171 13.61 10.87 6.40
N GLN A 172 13.86 10.01 7.38
CA GLN A 172 14.11 8.59 7.19
C GLN A 172 12.89 7.74 7.60
N VAL A 173 12.07 8.22 8.53
CA VAL A 173 10.91 7.50 9.06
C VAL A 173 9.64 8.32 8.86
N ILE A 174 8.59 7.67 8.38
CA ILE A 174 7.24 8.23 8.31
C ILE A 174 6.38 7.42 9.27
N ALA A 175 5.81 8.05 10.29
CA ALA A 175 4.87 7.43 11.21
C ALA A 175 3.45 7.85 10.87
N CYS A 176 2.59 6.88 10.56
CA CYS A 176 1.19 7.09 10.23
C CYS A 176 0.32 6.64 11.40
N LEU A 177 -0.36 7.60 12.03
CA LEU A 177 -1.35 7.33 13.07
C LEU A 177 -2.72 7.17 12.42
N ASP A 178 -3.37 6.05 12.72
CA ASP A 178 -4.77 5.84 12.40
C ASP A 178 -5.67 6.79 13.19
N ALA A 179 -6.95 6.88 12.80
CA ALA A 179 -7.94 7.62 13.55
C ALA A 179 -8.02 7.10 15.01
N PRO A 180 -8.21 7.98 16.00
CA PRO A 180 -8.25 7.58 17.39
C PRO A 180 -9.38 6.59 17.66
N GLY A 181 -9.04 5.51 18.36
CA GLY A 181 -10.01 4.69 19.07
C GLY A 181 -10.37 5.28 20.44
N ASP A 182 -11.42 4.73 21.05
CA ASP A 182 -11.92 5.13 22.35
C ASP A 182 -11.13 4.48 23.50
N GLY A 183 -10.50 5.31 24.33
CA GLY A 183 -9.94 4.94 25.62
C GLY A 183 -10.86 5.28 26.80
N PRO A 184 -10.29 5.45 28.01
CA PRO A 184 -11.03 5.91 29.18
C PRO A 184 -11.68 7.29 28.99
N TYR A 185 -12.90 7.44 29.51
CA TYR A 185 -13.55 8.74 29.67
C TYR A 185 -12.77 9.63 30.65
N LEU A 186 -12.58 10.89 30.30
CA LEU A 186 -11.86 11.86 31.11
C LEU A 186 -12.80 12.89 31.75
N THR A 187 -13.61 13.59 30.95
CA THR A 187 -14.52 14.65 31.43
C THR A 187 -15.53 15.04 30.36
N ASP A 188 -16.54 15.83 30.72
CA ASP A 188 -17.40 16.52 29.76
C ASP A 188 -16.82 17.91 29.45
N CYS A 189 -16.69 18.24 28.17
CA CYS A 189 -16.28 19.54 27.66
C CYS A 189 -17.50 20.35 27.23
N LYS A 190 -17.75 21.43 27.97
CA LYS A 190 -18.86 22.36 27.70
C LYS A 190 -18.40 23.47 26.76
N PHE A 191 -18.95 23.48 25.56
CA PHE A 191 -18.80 24.54 24.58
C PHE A 191 -20.06 25.42 24.54
N THR A 192 -20.00 26.54 23.82
CA THR A 192 -21.14 27.46 23.70
C THR A 192 -22.35 26.81 23.04
N SER A 193 -22.13 25.92 22.05
CA SER A 193 -23.19 25.26 21.29
C SER A 193 -23.62 23.92 21.89
N ASP A 194 -22.67 23.13 22.42
CA ASP A 194 -22.87 21.74 22.79
C ASP A 194 -21.96 21.30 23.94
N THR A 195 -22.23 20.10 24.47
CA THR A 195 -21.33 19.40 25.40
C THR A 195 -20.81 18.14 24.74
N LEU A 196 -19.49 17.98 24.66
CA LEU A 196 -18.83 16.82 24.08
C LEU A 196 -18.07 16.06 25.17
N LYS A 197 -18.06 14.73 25.10
CA LYS A 197 -17.25 13.91 26.02
C LYS A 197 -15.79 13.96 25.59
N LEU A 198 -14.88 14.22 26.52
CA LEU A 198 -13.45 14.05 26.31
C LEU A 198 -13.06 12.62 26.67
N ILE A 199 -12.57 11.90 25.69
CA ILE A 199 -12.11 10.52 25.81
C ILE A 199 -10.61 10.48 25.56
N GLN A 200 -9.89 9.63 26.28
CA GLN A 200 -8.47 9.42 25.96
C GLN A 200 -8.35 8.73 24.60
N GLY A 201 -7.62 9.32 23.65
CA GLY A 201 -7.41 8.69 22.35
C GLY A 201 -6.50 7.46 22.43
N THR A 202 -6.78 6.43 21.64
CA THR A 202 -5.85 5.31 21.41
C THR A 202 -5.49 5.25 19.93
N TYR A 203 -4.20 5.35 19.60
CA TYR A 203 -3.75 5.47 18.22
C TYR A 203 -2.86 4.28 17.87
N ASP A 204 -3.24 3.53 16.84
CA ASP A 204 -2.36 2.56 16.24
C ASP A 204 -1.44 3.28 15.25
N VAL A 205 -0.16 2.95 15.30
CA VAL A 205 0.89 3.58 14.49
C VAL A 205 1.57 2.54 13.63
N THR A 206 1.67 2.83 12.35
CA THR A 206 2.56 2.09 11.45
C THR A 206 3.71 2.99 11.01
N LEU A 207 4.93 2.50 11.13
CA LEU A 207 6.14 3.20 10.74
C LEU A 207 6.66 2.64 9.41
N TYR A 208 7.01 3.54 8.50
CA TYR A 208 7.55 3.22 7.20
C TYR A 208 8.89 3.90 6.98
N GLU A 209 9.82 3.24 6.29
CA GLU A 209 11.02 3.89 5.76
C GLU A 209 10.61 4.85 4.64
N ALA A 210 10.98 6.13 4.76
CA ALA A 210 10.64 7.15 3.78
C ALA A 210 11.18 6.80 2.38
N LYS A 211 12.39 6.23 2.29
CA LYS A 211 13.06 5.92 1.02
C LYS A 211 12.41 4.81 0.22
N THR A 212 11.97 3.74 0.88
CA THR A 212 11.54 2.49 0.22
C THR A 212 10.04 2.20 0.41
N GLY A 213 9.41 2.80 1.41
CA GLY A 213 8.05 2.50 1.83
C GLY A 213 7.90 1.19 2.59
N GLU A 214 9.03 0.54 2.93
CA GLU A 214 9.03 -0.68 3.73
C GLU A 214 8.50 -0.40 5.14
N GLU A 215 7.68 -1.30 5.66
CA GLU A 215 7.21 -1.25 7.05
C GLU A 215 8.36 -1.63 7.98
N ILE A 216 8.78 -0.69 8.82
CA ILE A 216 9.86 -0.90 9.79
C ILE A 216 9.32 -1.32 11.16
N GLY A 217 8.03 -1.10 11.41
CA GLY A 217 7.34 -1.65 12.58
C GLY A 217 6.03 -0.95 12.90
N THR A 218 5.42 -1.40 13.99
CA THR A 218 4.19 -0.85 14.53
C THR A 218 4.36 -0.47 16.00
N ALA A 219 3.48 0.40 16.48
CA ALA A 219 3.38 0.80 17.88
C ALA A 219 1.95 1.24 18.21
N GLN A 220 1.66 1.40 19.49
CA GLN A 220 0.43 2.02 19.95
C GLN A 220 0.76 3.22 20.83
N LEU A 221 0.05 4.32 20.61
CA LEU A 221 0.16 5.56 21.37
C LEU A 221 -1.14 5.80 22.14
N LEU A 222 -1.01 6.40 23.32
CA LEU A 222 -2.13 6.89 24.09
C LEU A 222 -2.12 8.41 24.04
N GLY A 223 -3.31 8.99 23.88
CA GLY A 223 -3.56 10.39 24.11
C GLY A 223 -3.30 10.78 25.56
N SER A 224 -3.22 12.08 25.82
CA SER A 224 -3.07 12.59 27.20
C SER A 224 -4.17 12.05 28.11
N SER A 225 -3.79 11.56 29.29
CA SER A 225 -4.74 11.16 30.34
C SER A 225 -5.22 12.34 31.19
N GLN A 226 -4.78 13.56 30.87
CA GLN A 226 -5.15 14.76 31.61
C GLN A 226 -6.47 15.32 31.07
N PRO A 227 -7.46 15.61 31.93
CA PRO A 227 -8.69 16.23 31.50
C PRO A 227 -8.42 17.70 31.13
N GLY A 228 -8.27 17.98 29.84
CA GLY A 228 -8.03 19.31 29.30
C GLY A 228 -8.91 19.57 28.09
N CYS A 229 -10.03 20.26 28.30
CA CYS A 229 -10.94 20.61 27.20
C CYS A 229 -10.32 21.68 26.31
N PRO A 230 -10.26 21.48 24.98
CA PRO A 230 -9.78 22.50 24.07
C PRO A 230 -10.74 23.71 24.10
N SER A 231 -10.22 24.92 23.87
CA SER A 231 -11.04 26.12 23.80
C SER A 231 -11.91 26.18 22.54
N LEU A 232 -11.48 25.49 21.48
CA LEU A 232 -12.15 25.37 20.20
C LEU A 232 -11.83 23.99 19.62
N THR A 233 -12.85 23.33 19.07
CA THR A 233 -12.68 22.10 18.30
C THR A 233 -13.62 22.12 17.10
N LEU A 234 -13.21 21.50 16.00
CA LEU A 234 -14.03 21.29 14.82
C LEU A 234 -14.37 19.81 14.76
N THR A 235 -15.64 19.47 14.99
CA THR A 235 -16.10 18.09 14.92
C THR A 235 -17.04 17.87 13.74
N LYS A 236 -17.13 16.62 13.28
CA LYS A 236 -18.17 16.21 12.33
C LYS A 236 -19.55 16.42 12.98
N SER A 237 -20.54 16.78 12.15
CA SER A 237 -21.93 16.92 12.61
C SER A 237 -22.41 15.63 13.28
N GLY A 238 -22.91 15.74 14.51
CA GLY A 238 -23.40 14.60 15.30
C GLY A 238 -22.34 13.84 16.11
N ALA A 239 -21.08 14.28 16.12
CA ALA A 239 -20.10 13.78 17.06
C ALA A 239 -20.51 14.11 18.51
N ASP A 240 -20.45 13.12 19.40
CA ASP A 240 -20.76 13.28 20.83
C ASP A 240 -19.51 13.29 21.72
N SER A 241 -18.34 13.14 21.11
CA SER A 241 -17.05 12.96 21.77
C SER A 241 -15.91 13.58 20.98
N ILE A 242 -14.82 13.85 21.68
CA ILE A 242 -13.52 14.29 21.17
C ILE A 242 -12.44 13.49 21.89
N HIS A 243 -11.32 13.25 21.20
CA HIS A 243 -10.21 12.47 21.73
C HIS A 243 -9.04 13.37 22.14
N THR A 244 -8.31 12.97 23.18
CA THR A 244 -7.04 13.62 23.52
C THR A 244 -5.92 13.19 22.58
N GLU A 245 -5.09 14.14 22.15
CA GLU A 245 -3.91 13.88 21.34
C GLU A 245 -2.74 13.35 22.21
N PRO A 246 -1.81 12.55 21.65
CA PRO A 246 -0.61 12.13 22.35
C PRO A 246 0.34 13.30 22.59
N ASP A 247 0.98 13.34 23.76
CA ASP A 247 2.07 14.29 24.03
C ASP A 247 3.42 13.76 23.52
N PHE A 248 4.45 14.62 23.52
CA PHE A 248 5.79 14.22 23.08
C PHE A 248 6.38 13.05 23.91
N ALA A 249 6.02 12.94 25.20
CA ALA A 249 6.48 11.85 26.04
C ALA A 249 5.91 10.50 25.55
N ALA A 250 4.64 10.47 25.14
CA ALA A 250 4.01 9.31 24.52
C ALA A 250 4.68 8.94 23.19
N TYR A 251 4.90 9.92 22.30
CA TYR A 251 5.62 9.70 21.03
C TYR A 251 7.00 9.10 21.24
N ARG A 252 7.80 9.71 22.12
CA ARG A 252 9.16 9.24 22.42
C ARG A 252 9.15 7.85 23.06
N ALA A 253 8.21 7.57 23.96
CA ALA A 253 8.12 6.26 24.61
C ALA A 253 7.79 5.14 23.61
N ALA A 254 6.88 5.39 22.66
CA ALA A 254 6.45 4.38 21.70
C ALA A 254 7.39 4.23 20.49
N LEU A 255 7.88 5.35 19.95
CA LEU A 255 8.65 5.36 18.70
C LEU A 255 10.15 5.59 18.91
N GLY A 256 10.61 5.89 20.13
CA GLY A 256 12.01 6.20 20.44
C GLY A 256 12.99 5.11 19.99
N LYS A 257 12.62 3.82 20.09
CA LYS A 257 13.45 2.72 19.59
C LYS A 257 13.72 2.74 18.08
N TYR A 258 12.88 3.45 17.31
CA TYR A 258 13.06 3.62 15.87
C TYR A 258 13.76 4.95 15.53
N VAL A 259 13.70 5.94 16.44
CA VAL A 259 14.08 7.33 16.17
C VAL A 259 15.33 7.76 16.93
N ASP A 260 15.46 7.45 18.21
CA ASP A 260 16.50 7.99 19.10
C ASP A 260 17.70 7.03 19.32
N ASN A 261 17.52 5.73 19.02
CA ASN A 261 18.31 4.54 19.42
C ASN A 261 17.87 3.89 20.74
#